data_AF-A0A2S5TJF1-F1
#
_entry.id   AF-A0A2S5TJF1-F1
#
_cell.length_a   1.000
_cell.length_b   1.000
_cell.length_c   1.000
_cell.angle_alpha   90.00
_cell.angle_beta   90.00
_cell.angle_gamma   90.00
#
_symmetry.space_group_name_H-M   'P 1'
#
loop_
_entity.id
_entity.type
_entity.pdbx_description
1 polymer ?
#
loop_
_entity_poly.entity_id
_entity_poly.type
_entity_poly.pdbx_seq_one_letter_code
_entity_poly.pdbx_strand_id
1 'polypeptide(L)'
;MNKTVIAMLFAALAGAAACSHDPPRNPEMDRWFGRPASELVKVWGPPRSIVKLEERRLEYKYPRPDMGESCVHFWLMNRQGYVIGHRQDGRCG
;
A
#
# COMPACT_ATOMS: atom_id res chain seq x y z
N MET A 1 -13.16 8.52 -51.23
CA MET A 1 -12.27 8.64 -50.05
C MET A 1 -13.12 9.05 -48.86
N ASN A 2 -13.44 8.09 -47.99
CA ASN A 2 -14.50 8.22 -46.98
C ASN A 2 -14.00 8.90 -45.70
N LYS A 3 -14.58 10.07 -45.41
CA LYS A 3 -14.29 10.92 -44.24
C LYS A 3 -14.67 10.29 -42.88
N THR A 4 -15.34 9.15 -42.89
CA THR A 4 -15.95 8.52 -41.70
C THR A 4 -14.99 7.74 -40.81
N VAL A 5 -13.77 7.42 -41.29
CA VAL A 5 -12.82 6.58 -40.54
C VAL A 5 -12.03 7.39 -39.50
N ILE A 6 -11.86 8.69 -39.71
CA ILE A 6 -10.99 9.53 -38.86
C ILE A 6 -11.64 9.84 -37.50
N ALA A 7 -12.98 9.85 -37.42
CA ALA A 7 -13.70 10.22 -36.19
C ALA A 7 -13.64 9.15 -35.09
N MET A 8 -13.41 7.87 -35.42
CA MET A 8 -13.39 6.80 -34.42
C MET A 8 -12.03 6.64 -33.71
N LEU A 9 -10.93 7.17 -34.28
CA LEU A 9 -9.62 7.07 -33.64
C LEU A 9 -9.42 8.05 -32.47
N PHE A 10 -10.22 9.12 -32.37
CA PHE A 10 -10.02 10.13 -31.33
C PHE A 10 -10.75 9.85 -30.01
N ALA A 11 -11.71 8.92 -29.99
CA ALA A 11 -12.46 8.60 -28.77
C ALA A 11 -11.72 7.60 -27.84
N ALA A 12 -10.70 6.89 -28.34
CA ALA A 12 -10.02 5.84 -27.58
C ALA A 12 -8.92 6.34 -26.64
N LEU A 13 -8.47 7.60 -26.75
CA LEU A 13 -7.40 8.16 -25.90
C LEU A 13 -7.88 8.83 -24.61
N ALA A 14 -9.19 8.99 -24.41
CA ALA A 14 -9.73 9.68 -23.22
C ALA A 14 -9.89 8.78 -21.98
N GLY A 15 -9.64 7.47 -22.08
CA GLY A 15 -9.93 6.49 -21.02
C GLY A 15 -8.81 6.22 -20.00
N ALA A 16 -7.63 6.81 -20.16
CA ALA A 16 -6.45 6.45 -19.35
C ALA A 16 -6.04 7.49 -18.29
N ALA A 17 -6.86 8.52 -18.02
CA ALA A 17 -6.70 9.37 -16.84
C ALA A 17 -7.33 8.68 -15.62
N ALA A 18 -6.95 7.43 -15.35
CA ALA A 18 -7.09 6.88 -14.01
C ALA A 18 -6.11 7.68 -13.15
N CYS A 19 -6.60 8.71 -12.48
CA CYS A 19 -5.88 9.36 -11.40
C CYS A 19 -5.62 8.27 -10.35
N SER A 20 -4.48 7.57 -10.47
CA SER A 20 -3.95 6.85 -9.33
C SER A 20 -3.63 7.93 -8.31
N HIS A 21 -4.56 8.15 -7.38
CA HIS A 21 -4.24 8.72 -6.08
C HIS A 21 -3.39 7.68 -5.37
N ASP A 22 -2.18 7.45 -5.89
CA ASP A 22 -1.16 6.76 -5.13
C ASP A 22 -0.91 7.66 -3.92
N PRO A 23 -1.20 7.18 -2.70
CA PRO A 23 -0.97 7.97 -1.51
C PRO A 23 0.49 8.41 -1.49
N PRO A 24 0.80 9.60 -0.96
CA PRO A 24 2.16 10.13 -0.95
C PRO A 24 3.12 9.07 -0.41
N ARG A 25 4.07 8.67 -1.25
CA ARG A 25 5.09 7.69 -0.90
C ARG A 25 5.88 8.21 0.30
N ASN A 26 5.91 7.45 1.38
CA ASN A 26 6.78 7.73 2.51
C ASN A 26 8.10 6.96 2.26
N PRO A 27 9.22 7.64 1.94
CA PRO A 27 10.48 6.97 1.57
C PRO A 27 11.00 6.04 2.66
N GLU A 28 10.70 6.35 3.93
CA GLU A 28 11.07 5.49 5.05
C GLU A 28 10.25 4.20 5.07
N MET A 29 8.97 4.27 4.69
CA MET A 29 8.12 3.08 4.60
C MET A 29 8.51 2.25 3.38
N ASP A 30 8.85 2.90 2.27
CA ASP A 30 9.21 2.22 1.02
C ASP A 30 10.47 1.34 1.17
N ARG A 31 11.40 1.70 2.07
CA ARG A 31 12.63 0.91 2.30
C ARG A 31 12.38 -0.51 2.85
N TRP A 32 11.17 -0.77 3.34
CA TRP A 32 10.79 -2.04 3.92
C TRP A 32 10.26 -3.04 2.89
N PHE A 33 9.84 -2.60 1.69
CA PHE A 33 9.37 -3.51 0.64
C PHE A 33 10.43 -4.58 0.32
N GLY A 34 9.98 -5.83 0.25
CA GLY A 34 10.84 -6.98 0.00
C GLY A 34 11.70 -7.44 1.18
N ARG A 35 11.61 -6.78 2.35
CA ARG A 35 12.27 -7.24 3.58
C ARG A 35 11.41 -8.24 4.34
N PRO A 36 12.02 -9.17 5.09
CA PRO A 36 11.27 -10.12 5.91
C PRO A 36 10.62 -9.41 7.10
N ALA A 37 9.44 -9.88 7.50
CA ALA A 37 8.70 -9.38 8.66
C ALA A 37 9.52 -9.44 9.96
N SER A 38 10.47 -10.38 10.06
CA SER A 38 11.37 -10.50 11.20
C SER A 38 12.29 -9.28 11.35
N GLU A 39 12.74 -8.65 10.27
CA GLU A 39 13.51 -7.39 10.34
C GLU A 39 12.61 -6.23 10.80
N LEU A 40 11.38 -6.17 10.30
CA LEU A 40 10.42 -5.18 10.73
C LEU A 40 10.15 -5.30 12.24
N VAL A 41 9.92 -6.51 12.74
CA VAL A 41 9.68 -6.79 14.17
C VAL A 41 10.89 -6.44 15.05
N LYS A 42 12.12 -6.61 14.54
CA LYS A 42 13.33 -6.22 15.27
C LYS A 42 13.41 -4.70 15.49
N VAL A 43 12.94 -3.91 14.54
CA VAL A 43 13.05 -2.44 14.59
C VAL A 43 11.80 -1.80 15.22
N TRP A 44 10.61 -2.31 14.92
CA TRP A 44 9.32 -1.74 15.34
C TRP A 44 8.73 -2.43 16.58
N GLY A 45 9.36 -3.52 17.05
CA GLY A 45 8.80 -4.39 18.07
C GLY A 45 7.77 -5.37 17.50
N PRO A 46 7.15 -6.20 18.36
CA PRO A 46 6.11 -7.12 17.93
C PRO A 46 4.83 -6.35 17.52
N PRO A 47 4.11 -6.80 16.48
CA PRO A 47 2.82 -6.19 16.12
C PRO A 47 1.81 -6.41 17.24
N ARG A 48 0.89 -5.46 17.42
CA ARG A 48 -0.22 -5.61 18.36
C ARG A 48 -1.12 -6.79 18.01
N SER A 49 -1.30 -7.01 16.71
CA SER A 49 -2.07 -8.12 16.18
C SER A 49 -1.60 -8.46 14.76
N ILE A 50 -1.76 -9.73 14.40
CA ILE A 50 -1.56 -10.23 13.04
C ILE A 50 -2.91 -10.71 12.52
N VAL A 51 -3.39 -10.10 11.44
CA VAL A 51 -4.64 -10.47 10.78
C VAL A 51 -4.31 -11.35 9.58
N LYS A 52 -4.97 -12.51 9.46
CA LYS A 52 -4.90 -13.33 8.26
C LYS A 52 -5.89 -12.74 7.25
N LEU A 53 -5.37 -12.31 6.11
CA LEU A 53 -6.19 -11.85 5.00
C LEU A 53 -6.47 -13.01 4.04
N GLU A 54 -7.35 -12.75 3.07
CA GLU A 54 -7.57 -13.62 1.94
C GLU A 54 -6.25 -13.89 1.19
N GLU A 55 -6.23 -14.96 0.40
CA GLU A 55 -5.04 -15.41 -0.34
C GLU A 55 -3.82 -15.80 0.50
N ARG A 56 -3.99 -16.02 1.82
CA ARG A 56 -2.92 -16.34 2.78
C ARG A 56 -1.90 -15.20 2.94
N ARG A 57 -2.33 -13.95 2.78
CA ARG A 57 -1.53 -12.78 3.16
C ARG A 57 -1.71 -12.51 4.67
N LEU A 58 -0.75 -11.81 5.26
CA LEU A 58 -0.84 -11.39 6.66
C LEU A 58 -0.78 -9.86 6.72
N GLU A 59 -1.59 -9.25 7.57
CA GLU A 59 -1.52 -7.83 7.87
C GLU A 59 -1.08 -7.65 9.33
N TYR A 60 0.04 -6.95 9.52
CA TYR A 60 0.61 -6.67 10.84
C TYR A 60 0.16 -5.28 11.27
N LYS A 61 -0.47 -5.18 12.44
CA LYS A 61 -1.01 -3.92 12.98
C LYS A 61 -0.08 -3.32 14.03
N TYR A 62 0.29 -2.06 13.84
CA TYR A 62 1.12 -1.27 14.75
C TYR A 62 0.42 0.05 15.09
N PRO A 63 -0.28 0.15 16.24
CA PRO A 63 -0.70 1.43 16.78
C PRO A 63 0.52 2.32 17.04
N ARG A 64 0.45 3.58 16.63
CA ARG A 64 1.52 4.58 16.76
C ARG A 64 1.03 5.79 17.57
N PRO A 65 0.74 5.62 18.87
CA PRO A 65 0.25 6.73 19.71
C PRO A 65 1.27 7.88 19.79
N ASP A 66 2.54 7.59 19.56
CA ASP A 66 3.65 8.56 19.45
C ASP A 66 3.52 9.50 18.24
N MET A 67 2.82 9.07 17.18
CA MET A 67 2.56 9.85 15.96
C MET A 67 1.13 10.40 15.90
N GLY A 68 0.30 10.09 16.90
CA GLY A 68 -1.11 10.50 17.00
C GLY A 68 -1.97 9.42 17.64
N GLU A 69 -2.92 9.81 18.50
CA GLU A 69 -3.71 8.87 19.31
C GLU A 69 -4.48 7.83 18.48
N SER A 70 -4.86 8.18 17.24
CA SER A 70 -5.56 7.29 16.32
C SER A 70 -4.69 6.68 15.23
N CYS A 71 -3.38 7.00 15.18
CA CYS A 71 -2.52 6.53 14.10
C CYS A 71 -2.25 5.03 14.22
N VAL A 72 -2.46 4.32 13.11
CA VAL A 72 -2.13 2.89 13.00
C VAL A 72 -1.42 2.63 11.69
N HIS A 73 -0.26 2.00 11.76
CA HIS A 73 0.47 1.49 10.60
C HIS A 73 0.15 0.02 10.39
N PHE A 74 -0.23 -0.33 9.16
CA PHE A 74 -0.47 -1.69 8.74
C PHE A 74 0.58 -2.10 7.71
N TRP A 75 1.15 -3.29 7.90
CA TRP A 75 2.12 -3.87 6.99
C TRP A 75 1.60 -5.16 6.40
N LEU A 76 1.53 -5.23 5.07
CA LEU A 76 1.06 -6.39 4.33
C LEU A 76 2.24 -7.31 4.00
N MET A 77 2.09 -8.58 4.34
CA MET A 77 3.08 -9.63 4.09
C MET A 77 2.56 -10.64 3.06
N ASN A 78 3.45 -11.10 2.20
CA ASN A 78 3.20 -12.28 1.36
C ASN A 78 3.29 -13.58 2.19
N ARG A 79 3.04 -14.72 1.53
CA ARG A 79 3.05 -16.06 2.15
C ARG A 79 4.40 -16.46 2.71
N GLN A 80 5.49 -15.91 2.17
CA GLN A 80 6.85 -16.17 2.58
C GLN A 80 7.29 -15.23 3.71
N GLY A 81 6.41 -14.32 4.16
CA GLY A 81 6.67 -13.41 5.27
C GLY A 81 7.45 -12.15 4.88
N TYR A 82 7.42 -11.74 3.62
CA TYR A 82 8.06 -10.51 3.15
C TYR A 82 7.05 -9.39 2.96
N VAL A 83 7.47 -8.16 3.27
CA VAL A 83 6.67 -6.95 3.12
C VAL A 83 6.39 -6.69 1.64
N ILE A 84 5.10 -6.56 1.31
CA ILE A 84 4.61 -6.28 -0.05
C ILE A 84 3.68 -5.07 -0.11
N GLY A 85 3.41 -4.42 1.02
CA GLY A 85 2.47 -3.31 1.12
C GLY A 85 2.52 -2.66 2.48
N HIS A 86 2.09 -1.40 2.53
CA HIS A 86 1.73 -0.73 3.77
C HIS A 86 0.52 0.18 3.55
N ARG A 87 -0.19 0.45 4.63
CA ARG A 87 -1.21 1.52 4.68
C ARG A 87 -1.21 2.14 6.07
N GLN A 88 -1.66 3.37 6.15
CA GLN A 88 -1.87 4.07 7.41
C GLN A 88 -3.35 4.33 7.59
N ASP A 89 -3.79 4.38 8.84
CA ASP A 89 -5.13 4.76 9.22
C ASP A 89 -5.06 5.74 10.40
N GLY A 90 -6.05 6.63 10.49
CA GLY A 90 -6.09 7.70 11.49
C GLY A 90 -5.21 8.91 11.16
N ARG A 91 -5.00 9.78 12.17
CA ARG A 91 -4.17 10.98 12.05
C ARG A 91 -2.73 10.62 12.43
N CYS A 92 -1.90 10.42 11.42
CA CYS A 92 -0.46 10.22 11.57
C CYS A 92 0.27 11.54 11.25
N GLY A 93 0.98 12.09 12.24
CA GLY A 93 1.71 13.37 12.16
C GLY A 93 3.18 13.23 11.85
#